data_AF-A0A1F8FI13-F1
#
_entry.id   AF-A0A1F8FI13-F1
#
_cell.length_a   1.000
_cell.length_b   1.000
_cell.length_c   1.000
_cell.angle_alpha   90.00
_cell.angle_beta   90.00
_cell.angle_gamma   90.00
#
_symmetry.space_group_name_H-M   'P 1'
#
loop_
_entity.id
_entity.type
_entity.pdbx_description
1 polymer ?
#
loop_
_entity_poly.entity_id
_entity_poly.type
_entity_poly.pdbx_seq_one_letter_code
_entity_poly.pdbx_strand_id
1 'polypeptide(L)'
;MKSEFSVGLADRVCATWDAEGGTPAELNNFAENNALVRGLLTILRGGAVVKPIAVDVSAKPHVIPIDRSKLFNPATFIGAGWSVWRGPASGDGLEGEEERDLRSAALAELGLDKVQLVTCLKRGESVMTGEVRVKRLKSDGRIRLDENAFKAFWENREQLPARFKERVNGDIQFIFFDGVVLRSPDGDRCVLCLCFDGGGSWGWGCDWLGRGRSAGDPSAVLASQN
;
A
#
# COMPACT_ATOMS: atom_id res chain seq x y z
N MET A 1 -14.83 36.34 9.85
CA MET A 1 -16.06 35.71 10.36
C MET A 1 -15.80 35.40 11.82
N LYS A 2 -16.54 36.01 12.76
CA LYS A 2 -16.41 35.65 14.18
C LYS A 2 -17.05 34.28 14.36
N SER A 3 -16.34 33.35 14.99
CA SER A 3 -16.88 32.06 15.37
C SER A 3 -18.05 32.28 16.34
N GLU A 4 -19.23 31.75 16.03
CA GLU A 4 -20.37 31.70 16.95
C GLU A 4 -20.19 30.65 18.06
N PHE A 5 -19.16 29.81 17.95
CA PHE A 5 -18.84 28.82 18.98
C PHE A 5 -18.22 29.50 20.20
N SER A 6 -18.88 29.35 21.35
CA SER A 6 -18.38 29.86 22.62
C SER A 6 -17.18 29.04 23.11
N VAL A 7 -16.30 29.66 23.91
CA VAL A 7 -15.16 28.96 24.55
C VAL A 7 -15.66 27.77 25.38
N GLY A 8 -16.79 27.93 26.07
CA GLY A 8 -17.40 26.84 26.85
C GLY A 8 -17.86 25.64 26.00
N LEU A 9 -18.12 25.81 24.70
CA LEU A 9 -18.40 24.67 23.82
C LEU A 9 -17.12 23.88 23.51
N ALA A 10 -16.01 24.57 23.28
CA ALA A 10 -14.72 23.91 23.07
C ALA A 10 -14.32 23.09 24.31
N ASP A 11 -14.44 23.68 25.50
CA ASP A 11 -14.15 22.99 26.76
C ASP A 11 -15.04 21.76 26.95
N ARG A 12 -16.32 21.85 26.59
CA ARG A 12 -17.26 20.72 26.67
C ARG A 12 -16.89 19.60 25.70
N VAL A 13 -16.46 19.93 24.48
CA VAL A 13 -16.01 18.94 23.50
C VAL A 13 -14.76 18.23 24.00
N CYS A 14 -13.75 18.96 24.50
CA CYS A 14 -12.54 18.37 25.07
C CYS A 14 -12.86 17.46 26.26
N ALA A 15 -13.66 17.93 27.23
CA ALA A 15 -14.02 17.14 28.39
C ALA A 15 -14.80 15.86 28.04
N THR A 16 -15.68 15.92 27.04
CA THR A 16 -16.43 14.75 26.57
C THR A 16 -15.50 13.77 25.83
N TRP A 17 -14.55 14.29 25.03
CA TRP A 17 -13.57 13.46 24.34
C TRP A 17 -12.70 12.66 25.30
N ASP A 18 -12.20 13.32 26.35
CA ASP A 18 -11.41 12.67 27.41
C ASP A 18 -12.24 11.62 28.18
N ALA A 19 -13.52 11.91 28.46
CA ALA A 19 -14.41 10.98 29.15
C ALA A 19 -14.70 9.69 28.36
N GLU A 20 -14.69 9.76 27.02
CA GLU A 20 -14.82 8.61 26.12
C GLU A 20 -13.47 7.90 25.86
N GLY A 21 -12.39 8.32 26.55
CA GLY A 21 -11.06 7.71 26.46
C GLY A 21 -10.21 8.18 25.27
N GLY A 22 -10.63 9.23 24.57
CA GLY A 22 -9.85 9.83 23.51
C GLY A 22 -8.66 10.65 24.05
N THR A 23 -7.61 10.79 23.24
CA THR A 23 -6.41 11.56 23.61
C THR A 23 -6.39 12.94 22.95
N PRO A 24 -5.68 13.94 23.54
CA PRO A 24 -5.48 15.24 22.90
C PRO A 24 -4.82 15.16 21.52
N ALA A 25 -3.92 14.20 21.31
CA ALA A 25 -3.25 14.00 20.02
C ALA A 25 -4.24 13.55 18.94
N GLU A 26 -5.17 12.64 19.26
CA GLU A 26 -6.22 12.21 18.35
C GLU A 26 -7.20 13.34 18.04
N LEU A 27 -7.60 14.12 19.07
CA LEU A 27 -8.50 15.25 18.88
C LEU A 27 -7.87 16.35 18.01
N ASN A 28 -6.58 16.64 18.21
CA ASN A 28 -5.84 17.59 17.37
C ASN A 28 -5.71 17.09 15.93
N ASN A 29 -5.35 15.82 15.72
CA ASN A 29 -5.30 15.22 14.39
C ASN A 29 -6.67 15.28 13.68
N PHE A 30 -7.75 14.99 14.42
CA PHE A 30 -9.11 15.13 13.92
C PHE A 30 -9.40 16.58 13.50
N ALA A 31 -9.09 17.56 14.36
CA ALA A 31 -9.34 18.98 14.11
C ALA A 31 -8.52 19.54 12.93
N GLU A 32 -7.30 19.05 12.72
CA GLU A 32 -6.43 19.46 11.62
C GLU A 32 -6.78 18.78 10.28
N ASN A 33 -7.59 17.72 10.30
CA ASN A 33 -7.97 16.96 9.12
C ASN A 33 -9.33 17.37 8.56
N ASN A 34 -9.31 18.29 7.58
CA ASN A 34 -10.51 18.78 6.88
C ASN A 34 -11.38 17.70 6.23
N ALA A 35 -10.85 16.52 5.91
CA ALA A 35 -11.64 15.42 5.36
C ALA A 35 -12.48 14.74 6.45
N LEU A 36 -11.87 14.49 7.62
CA LEU A 36 -12.55 13.91 8.78
C LEU A 36 -13.64 14.84 9.31
N VAL A 37 -13.35 16.13 9.44
CA VAL A 37 -14.35 17.14 9.86
C VAL A 37 -15.54 17.18 8.91
N ARG A 38 -15.30 17.13 7.58
CA ARG A 38 -16.39 17.07 6.58
C ARG A 38 -17.19 15.77 6.67
N GLY A 39 -16.52 14.64 6.92
CA GLY A 39 -17.18 13.35 7.14
C GLY A 39 -18.12 13.40 8.36
N LEU A 40 -17.64 13.92 9.49
CA LEU A 40 -18.45 14.09 10.70
C LEU A 40 -19.66 14.99 10.46
N LEU A 41 -19.48 16.12 9.77
CA LEU A 41 -20.60 17.01 9.42
C LEU A 41 -21.65 16.31 8.55
N THR A 42 -21.22 15.42 7.64
CA THR A 42 -22.14 14.65 6.79
C THR A 42 -22.98 13.68 7.64
N ILE A 43 -22.35 13.03 8.63
CA ILE A 43 -23.04 12.15 9.59
C ILE A 43 -24.05 12.96 10.43
N LEU A 44 -23.63 14.07 11.04
CA LEU A 44 -24.48 14.91 11.89
C LEU A 44 -25.67 15.52 11.13
N ARG A 45 -25.55 15.70 9.82
CA ARG A 45 -26.63 16.20 8.93
C ARG A 45 -27.51 15.09 8.35
N GLY A 46 -27.31 13.84 8.79
CA GLY A 46 -28.08 12.68 8.30
C GLY A 46 -27.75 12.24 6.88
N GLY A 47 -26.66 12.75 6.28
CA GLY A 47 -26.20 12.34 4.95
C GLY A 47 -25.39 11.05 4.95
N ALA A 48 -25.02 10.54 6.12
CA ALA A 48 -24.30 9.28 6.29
C ALA A 48 -24.66 8.60 7.61
N VAL A 49 -24.45 7.28 7.70
CA VAL A 49 -24.68 6.46 8.90
C VAL A 49 -23.36 5.87 9.34
N VAL A 50 -23.05 5.94 10.64
CA VAL A 50 -21.93 5.21 11.24
C VAL A 50 -22.34 3.75 11.37
N LYS A 51 -21.67 2.87 10.64
CA LYS A 51 -21.75 1.43 10.86
C LYS A 51 -20.48 0.99 11.58
N PRO A 52 -20.57 0.24 12.69
CA PRO A 52 -19.40 -0.40 13.27
C PRO A 52 -18.68 -1.18 12.17
N ILE A 53 -17.39 -0.94 12.03
CA ILE A 53 -16.55 -1.88 11.29
C ILE A 53 -16.56 -3.13 12.16
N ALA A 54 -17.27 -4.17 11.72
CA ALA A 54 -17.21 -5.47 12.36
C ALA A 54 -15.76 -5.95 12.20
N VAL A 55 -14.94 -5.73 13.22
CA VAL A 55 -13.69 -6.45 13.38
C VAL A 55 -14.14 -7.85 13.75
N ASP A 56 -14.29 -8.71 12.75
CA ASP A 56 -14.62 -10.10 12.97
C ASP A 56 -13.43 -10.76 13.69
N VAL A 57 -13.46 -10.73 15.02
CA VAL A 57 -12.45 -11.35 15.88
C VAL A 57 -12.49 -12.89 15.78
N SER A 58 -13.47 -13.44 15.07
CA SER A 58 -13.61 -14.86 14.74
C SER A 58 -13.24 -15.19 13.29
N ALA A 59 -13.00 -14.18 12.45
CA ALA A 59 -12.44 -14.40 11.12
C ALA A 59 -11.04 -14.99 11.32
N LYS A 60 -10.84 -16.21 10.82
CA LYS A 60 -9.50 -16.75 10.67
C LYS A 60 -8.65 -15.66 10.01
N PRO A 61 -7.48 -15.32 10.57
CA PRO A 61 -6.64 -14.31 9.96
C PRO A 61 -6.43 -14.72 8.51
N HIS A 62 -6.67 -13.80 7.57
CA HIS A 62 -6.52 -14.07 6.14
C HIS A 62 -5.04 -14.19 5.84
N VAL A 63 -4.46 -15.32 6.20
CA VAL A 63 -3.03 -15.61 6.10
C VAL A 63 -2.83 -16.50 4.90
N ILE A 64 -1.97 -16.06 3.98
CA ILE A 64 -1.54 -16.86 2.84
C ILE A 64 -0.09 -17.30 3.04
N PRO A 65 0.24 -18.58 2.81
CA PRO A 65 1.62 -19.04 2.87
C PRO A 65 2.43 -18.49 1.70
N ILE A 66 3.72 -18.22 1.93
CA ILE A 66 4.66 -17.89 0.86
C ILE A 66 5.52 -19.12 0.60
N ASP A 67 5.42 -19.69 -0.60
CA ASP A 67 6.31 -20.77 -1.01
C ASP A 67 7.73 -20.22 -1.20
N ARG A 68 8.62 -20.53 -0.24
CA ARG A 68 10.05 -20.22 -0.27
C ARG A 68 10.91 -21.39 -0.74
N SER A 69 10.31 -22.56 -0.98
CA SER A 69 11.05 -23.74 -1.45
C SER A 69 11.50 -23.60 -2.90
N LYS A 70 10.81 -22.74 -3.66
CA LYS A 70 11.14 -22.43 -5.05
C LYS A 70 11.65 -21.00 -5.15
N LEU A 71 12.86 -20.88 -5.71
CA LEU A 71 13.37 -19.59 -6.14
C LEU A 71 12.46 -19.07 -7.25
N PHE A 72 11.95 -17.84 -7.10
CA PHE A 72 11.24 -17.20 -8.20
C PHE A 72 12.24 -16.92 -9.32
N ASN A 73 11.94 -17.42 -10.52
CA ASN A 73 12.74 -17.17 -11.70
C ASN A 73 11.96 -16.25 -12.64
N PRO A 74 12.33 -14.95 -12.74
CA PRO A 74 11.65 -13.98 -13.59
C PRO A 74 11.56 -14.43 -15.05
N ALA A 75 12.57 -15.12 -15.57
CA ALA A 75 12.59 -15.60 -16.95
C ALA A 75 11.51 -16.65 -17.24
N THR A 76 11.18 -17.47 -16.24
CA THR A 76 10.14 -18.51 -16.37
C THR A 76 8.74 -17.99 -16.08
N PHE A 77 8.62 -17.01 -15.17
CA PHE A 77 7.33 -16.47 -14.76
C PHE A 77 6.83 -15.38 -15.72
N ILE A 78 7.72 -14.49 -16.16
CA ILE A 78 7.39 -13.33 -16.99
C ILE A 78 7.70 -13.60 -18.46
N GLY A 79 8.90 -14.10 -18.73
CA GLY A 79 9.33 -14.44 -20.08
C GLY A 79 10.85 -14.35 -20.26
N ALA A 80 11.36 -14.88 -21.36
CA ALA A 80 12.79 -14.91 -21.65
C ALA A 80 13.42 -13.51 -21.56
N GLY A 81 14.62 -13.43 -20.97
CA GLY A 81 15.40 -12.19 -20.83
C GLY A 81 15.10 -11.38 -19.55
N TRP A 82 14.07 -11.72 -18.79
CA TRP A 82 13.81 -11.10 -17.48
C TRP A 82 14.74 -11.64 -16.39
N SER A 83 15.26 -10.75 -15.55
CA SER A 83 16.07 -11.10 -14.37
C SER A 83 15.79 -10.16 -13.20
N VAL A 84 16.42 -10.42 -12.05
CA VAL A 84 16.47 -9.45 -10.94
C VAL A 84 17.54 -8.41 -11.25
N TRP A 85 17.25 -7.14 -11.01
CA TRP A 85 18.20 -6.05 -11.19
C TRP A 85 19.36 -6.18 -10.20
N ARG A 86 20.59 -6.00 -10.69
CA ARG A 86 21.82 -6.02 -9.89
C ARG A 86 22.56 -4.68 -9.96
N GLY A 87 23.08 -4.26 -8.81
CA GLY A 87 23.88 -3.03 -8.72
C GLY A 87 23.05 -1.75 -8.69
N PRO A 88 23.67 -0.58 -8.93
CA PRO A 88 23.01 0.72 -8.78
C PRO A 88 21.95 0.97 -9.86
N ALA A 89 21.00 1.87 -9.56
CA ALA A 89 19.94 2.25 -10.51
C ALA A 89 20.44 2.90 -11.81
N SER A 90 21.64 3.48 -11.78
CA SER A 90 22.32 4.05 -12.97
C SER A 90 23.15 3.03 -13.76
N GLY A 91 23.21 1.78 -13.31
CA GLY A 91 23.95 0.70 -13.97
C GLY A 91 23.13 0.00 -15.07
N ASP A 92 23.64 -1.13 -15.53
CA ASP A 92 22.99 -1.97 -16.56
C ASP A 92 22.14 -3.11 -15.98
N GLY A 93 22.15 -3.28 -14.65
CA GLY A 93 21.37 -4.30 -13.94
C GLY A 93 21.98 -5.70 -13.96
N LEU A 94 23.21 -5.88 -14.45
CA LEU A 94 23.81 -7.21 -14.68
C LEU A 94 24.75 -7.68 -13.57
N GLU A 95 25.41 -6.75 -12.87
CA GLU A 95 26.43 -7.07 -11.87
C GLU A 95 26.18 -6.39 -10.51
N GLY A 96 26.68 -7.02 -9.45
CA GLY A 96 26.53 -6.57 -8.07
C GLY A 96 25.36 -7.21 -7.32
N GLU A 97 24.99 -6.58 -6.21
CA GLU A 97 23.94 -7.07 -5.31
C GLU A 97 22.54 -6.93 -5.92
N GLU A 98 21.68 -7.92 -5.66
CA GLU A 98 20.28 -7.85 -6.08
C GLU A 98 19.56 -6.71 -5.39
N GLU A 99 18.78 -5.94 -6.15
CA GLU A 99 17.93 -4.91 -5.58
C GLU A 99 16.65 -5.52 -4.99
N ARG A 100 16.78 -6.00 -3.75
CA ARG A 100 15.73 -6.71 -3.00
C ARG A 100 15.61 -6.21 -1.57
N ASP A 101 14.43 -6.29 -0.98
CA ASP A 101 14.21 -6.17 0.47
C ASP A 101 14.40 -7.54 1.15
N LEU A 102 15.59 -7.79 1.70
CA LEU A 102 15.91 -9.07 2.35
C LEU A 102 15.00 -9.40 3.54
N ARG A 103 14.36 -8.40 4.15
CA ARG A 103 13.39 -8.61 5.24
C ARG A 103 12.11 -9.26 4.72
N SER A 104 11.72 -8.98 3.47
CA SER A 104 10.61 -9.69 2.85
C SER A 104 10.98 -11.15 2.59
N ALA A 105 12.23 -11.44 2.20
CA ALA A 105 12.67 -12.81 1.93
C ALA A 105 12.57 -13.72 3.17
N ALA A 106 12.63 -13.16 4.38
CA ALA A 106 12.48 -13.89 5.64
C ALA A 106 11.02 -14.23 6.00
N LEU A 107 10.03 -13.67 5.30
CA LEU A 107 8.61 -13.93 5.58
C LEU A 107 8.21 -15.32 5.06
N ALA A 108 7.63 -16.16 5.92
CA ALA A 108 7.05 -17.45 5.54
C ALA A 108 5.55 -17.36 5.18
N GLU A 109 4.87 -16.33 5.66
CA GLU A 109 3.42 -16.12 5.49
C GLU A 109 3.08 -14.63 5.43
N LEU A 110 1.94 -14.31 4.84
CA LEU A 110 1.41 -12.94 4.76
C LEU A 110 0.02 -12.91 5.38
N GLY A 111 -0.12 -12.21 6.51
CA GLY A 111 -1.43 -11.77 6.96
C GLY A 111 -1.93 -10.65 6.06
N LEU A 112 -2.88 -10.94 5.17
CA LEU A 112 -3.43 -10.00 4.19
C LEU A 112 -3.99 -8.75 4.88
N ASP A 113 -4.56 -8.90 6.06
CA ASP A 113 -5.07 -7.77 6.87
C ASP A 113 -3.96 -6.80 7.29
N LYS A 114 -2.74 -7.30 7.50
CA LYS A 114 -1.57 -6.50 7.90
C LYS A 114 -0.88 -5.78 6.74
N VAL A 115 -1.19 -6.17 5.49
CA VAL A 115 -0.60 -5.54 4.29
C VAL A 115 -1.17 -4.15 4.09
N GLN A 116 -0.31 -3.14 4.18
CA GLN A 116 -0.66 -1.75 3.95
C GLN A 116 -0.45 -1.39 2.47
N LEU A 117 -1.36 -0.57 1.94
CA LEU A 117 -1.27 0.00 0.60
C LEU A 117 -0.84 1.47 0.74
N VAL A 118 0.37 1.81 0.30
CA VAL A 118 0.96 3.15 0.51
C VAL A 118 1.40 3.79 -0.80
N THR A 119 1.10 5.08 -1.01
CA THR A 119 1.45 5.79 -2.26
C THR A 119 2.80 6.52 -2.18
N CYS A 120 3.27 6.79 -0.96
CA CYS A 120 4.42 7.64 -0.63
C CYS A 120 4.33 9.11 -1.11
N LEU A 121 3.20 9.54 -1.69
CA LEU A 121 2.98 10.91 -2.17
C LEU A 121 3.06 11.88 -0.99
N LYS A 122 3.80 12.98 -1.17
CA LYS A 122 3.84 14.07 -0.20
C LYS A 122 2.69 15.05 -0.48
N ARG A 123 2.39 15.90 0.50
CA ARG A 123 1.38 16.95 0.34
C ARG A 123 1.70 17.81 -0.88
N GLY A 124 0.72 17.93 -1.78
CA GLY A 124 0.85 18.70 -3.02
C GLY A 124 1.35 17.91 -4.23
N GLU A 125 1.80 16.66 -4.05
CA GLU A 125 2.18 15.78 -5.16
C GLU A 125 0.96 14.97 -5.64
N SER A 126 0.71 14.98 -6.95
CA SER A 126 -0.28 14.12 -7.60
C SER A 126 0.34 12.90 -8.26
N VAL A 127 1.62 12.99 -8.65
CA VAL A 127 2.37 11.95 -9.37
C VAL A 127 3.83 11.93 -8.91
N MET A 128 4.45 10.75 -8.85
CA MET A 128 5.90 10.56 -8.69
C MET A 128 6.39 9.39 -9.56
N THR A 129 7.67 9.34 -9.91
CA THR A 129 8.20 8.15 -10.60
C THR A 129 8.32 6.95 -9.65
N GLY A 130 8.30 5.74 -10.22
CA GLY A 130 8.59 4.51 -9.48
C GLY A 130 9.96 4.55 -8.78
N GLU A 131 11.00 5.12 -9.42
CA GLU A 131 12.32 5.28 -8.79
C GLU A 131 12.28 6.12 -7.51
N VAL A 132 11.57 7.26 -7.56
CA VAL A 132 11.37 8.11 -6.38
C VAL A 132 10.62 7.35 -5.31
N ARG A 133 9.63 6.53 -5.69
CA ARG A 133 8.88 5.72 -4.74
C ARG A 133 9.75 4.67 -4.06
N VAL A 134 10.52 3.88 -4.81
CA VAL A 134 11.44 2.86 -4.26
C VAL A 134 12.40 3.51 -3.26
N LYS A 135 12.95 4.69 -3.60
CA LYS A 135 13.82 5.45 -2.68
C LYS A 135 13.09 5.86 -1.39
N ARG A 136 11.86 6.37 -1.49
CA ARG A 136 11.07 6.76 -0.32
C ARG A 136 10.71 5.55 0.56
N LEU A 137 10.29 4.45 -0.05
CA LEU A 137 9.99 3.20 0.66
C LEU A 137 11.21 2.64 1.39
N LYS A 138 12.40 2.70 0.79
CA LYS A 138 13.65 2.31 1.47
C LYS A 138 13.93 3.17 2.71
N SER A 139 13.64 4.47 2.65
CA SER A 139 13.81 5.39 3.80
C SER A 139 12.69 5.29 4.84
N ASP A 140 11.52 4.81 4.46
CA ASP A 140 10.32 4.72 5.30
C ASP A 140 10.35 3.54 6.28
N GLY A 141 11.29 2.60 6.11
CA GLY A 141 11.54 1.51 7.05
C GLY A 141 10.54 0.37 7.00
N ARG A 142 9.38 0.51 6.35
CA ARG A 142 8.44 -0.59 6.07
C ARG A 142 9.11 -1.70 5.24
N ILE A 143 8.61 -2.93 5.40
CA ILE A 143 9.06 -4.08 4.61
C ILE A 143 8.34 -4.05 3.28
N ARG A 144 9.09 -3.96 2.19
CA ARG A 144 8.56 -3.97 0.82
C ARG A 144 8.41 -5.41 0.36
N LEU A 145 7.23 -5.79 -0.11
CA LEU A 145 6.93 -7.18 -0.49
C LEU A 145 7.63 -7.58 -1.79
N ASP A 146 8.32 -8.72 -1.77
CA ASP A 146 9.11 -9.28 -2.88
C ASP A 146 8.28 -10.08 -3.91
N GLU A 147 8.94 -10.70 -4.89
CA GLU A 147 8.30 -11.46 -5.95
C GLU A 147 7.63 -12.76 -5.48
N ASN A 148 8.12 -13.40 -4.42
CA ASN A 148 7.45 -14.59 -3.87
C ASN A 148 6.18 -14.17 -3.12
N ALA A 149 6.21 -13.02 -2.44
CA ALA A 149 5.01 -12.42 -1.88
C ALA A 149 3.99 -12.07 -2.98
N PHE A 150 4.44 -11.47 -4.09
CA PHE A 150 3.59 -11.27 -5.27
C PHE A 150 3.00 -12.58 -5.79
N LYS A 151 3.83 -13.63 -5.95
CA LYS A 151 3.37 -14.95 -6.42
C LYS A 151 2.32 -15.54 -5.49
N ALA A 152 2.51 -15.42 -4.17
CA ALA A 152 1.52 -15.85 -3.19
C ALA A 152 0.19 -15.09 -3.33
N PHE A 153 0.25 -13.77 -3.55
CA PHE A 153 -0.93 -12.96 -3.87
C PHE A 153 -1.63 -13.42 -5.15
N TRP A 154 -0.88 -13.68 -6.21
CA TRP A 154 -1.42 -14.13 -7.50
C TRP A 154 -2.10 -15.51 -7.41
N GLU A 155 -1.45 -16.47 -6.74
CA GLU A 155 -1.97 -17.82 -6.57
C GLU A 155 -3.19 -17.87 -5.64
N ASN A 156 -3.29 -16.93 -4.70
CA ASN A 156 -4.41 -16.82 -3.74
C ASN A 156 -5.35 -15.63 -4.01
N ARG A 157 -5.36 -15.11 -5.24
CA ARG A 157 -6.07 -13.86 -5.61
C ARG A 157 -7.56 -13.83 -5.27
N GLU A 158 -8.22 -14.99 -5.27
CA GLU A 158 -9.64 -15.11 -4.89
C GLU A 158 -9.89 -14.86 -3.39
N GLN A 159 -8.87 -15.01 -2.55
CA GLN A 159 -8.93 -14.78 -1.10
C GLN A 159 -8.54 -13.35 -0.72
N LEU A 160 -8.15 -12.50 -1.68
CA LEU A 160 -7.73 -11.14 -1.39
C LEU A 160 -8.91 -10.29 -0.89
N PRO A 161 -8.72 -9.49 0.19
CA PRO A 161 -9.76 -8.62 0.71
C PRO A 161 -10.29 -7.65 -0.34
N ALA A 162 -11.55 -7.23 -0.17
CA ALA A 162 -12.23 -6.32 -1.10
C ALA A 162 -11.45 -5.01 -1.36
N ARG A 163 -10.66 -4.53 -0.38
CA ARG A 163 -9.82 -3.32 -0.53
C ARG A 163 -8.78 -3.41 -1.66
N PHE A 164 -8.36 -4.61 -2.04
CA PHE A 164 -7.45 -4.85 -3.16
C PHE A 164 -8.16 -4.77 -4.53
N LYS A 165 -9.49 -4.65 -4.53
CA LYS A 165 -10.35 -4.51 -5.73
C LYS A 165 -10.95 -3.10 -5.82
N GLU A 166 -10.67 -2.23 -4.86
CA GLU A 166 -11.23 -0.89 -4.81
C GLU A 166 -10.70 -0.03 -5.97
N ARG A 167 -11.57 0.81 -6.50
CA ARG A 167 -11.20 1.83 -7.48
C ARG A 167 -10.82 3.12 -6.79
N VAL A 168 -9.78 3.78 -7.29
CA VAL A 168 -9.35 5.08 -6.78
C VAL A 168 -9.79 6.13 -7.80
N ASN A 169 -10.71 7.02 -7.40
CA ASN A 169 -11.31 8.03 -8.30
C ASN A 169 -11.98 7.44 -9.57
N GLY A 170 -12.46 6.20 -9.51
CA GLY A 170 -13.06 5.50 -10.65
C GLY A 170 -12.06 4.71 -11.49
N ASP A 171 -10.75 4.92 -11.28
CA ASP A 171 -9.69 4.22 -12.00
C ASP A 171 -9.33 2.88 -11.34
N ILE A 172 -8.79 1.98 -12.17
CA ILE A 172 -8.26 0.69 -11.71
C ILE A 172 -7.08 0.96 -10.77
N GLN A 173 -7.09 0.31 -9.61
CA GLN A 173 -5.96 0.35 -8.69
C GLN A 173 -4.91 -0.67 -9.13
N PHE A 174 -3.67 -0.22 -9.30
CA PHE A 174 -2.51 -1.08 -9.54
C PHE A 174 -1.68 -1.18 -8.27
N ILE A 175 -1.52 -2.39 -7.75
CA ILE A 175 -0.88 -2.66 -6.47
C ILE A 175 0.53 -3.18 -6.75
N PHE A 176 1.53 -2.38 -6.39
CA PHE A 176 2.94 -2.59 -6.73
C PHE A 176 3.68 -3.36 -5.63
N PHE A 177 4.56 -4.27 -6.05
CA PHE A 177 5.41 -5.08 -5.17
C PHE A 177 6.87 -4.61 -5.29
N ASP A 178 7.17 -3.47 -4.65
CA ASP A 178 8.47 -2.77 -4.74
C ASP A 178 9.57 -3.40 -3.86
N GLY A 179 9.38 -4.63 -3.38
CA GLY A 179 10.37 -5.39 -2.62
C GLY A 179 11.46 -6.02 -3.48
N VAL A 180 11.28 -6.06 -4.80
CA VAL A 180 12.30 -6.49 -5.75
C VAL A 180 12.22 -5.63 -7.01
N VAL A 181 13.37 -5.22 -7.53
CA VAL A 181 13.44 -4.56 -8.84
C VAL A 181 13.89 -5.59 -9.87
N LEU A 182 13.12 -5.70 -10.94
CA LEU A 182 13.38 -6.57 -12.08
C LEU A 182 14.09 -5.79 -13.18
N ARG A 183 14.87 -6.52 -13.97
CA ARG A 183 15.47 -6.05 -15.21
C ARG A 183 14.68 -6.64 -16.38
N SER A 184 14.15 -5.78 -17.25
CA SER A 184 13.52 -6.21 -18.51
C SER A 184 14.59 -6.71 -19.50
N PRO A 185 14.19 -7.43 -20.56
CA PRO A 185 15.10 -7.79 -21.65
C PRO A 185 15.80 -6.57 -22.27
N ASP A 186 15.08 -5.44 -22.35
CA ASP A 186 15.57 -4.17 -22.89
C ASP A 186 16.47 -3.39 -21.91
N GLY A 187 16.66 -3.90 -20.69
CA GLY A 187 17.50 -3.27 -19.67
C GLY A 187 16.78 -2.22 -18.82
N ASP A 188 15.45 -2.20 -18.83
CA ASP A 188 14.66 -1.31 -17.99
C ASP A 188 14.47 -1.87 -16.58
N ARG A 189 14.39 -0.96 -15.62
CA ARG A 189 14.08 -1.26 -14.22
C ARG A 189 12.57 -1.32 -14.02
N CYS A 190 12.04 -2.48 -13.66
CA CYS A 190 10.62 -2.71 -13.52
C CYS A 190 10.27 -3.32 -12.17
N VAL A 191 9.00 -3.28 -11.80
CA VAL A 191 8.47 -4.05 -10.65
C VAL A 191 7.17 -4.73 -11.04
N LEU A 192 6.79 -5.75 -10.29
CA LEU A 192 5.53 -6.46 -10.46
C LEU A 192 4.37 -5.64 -9.90
N CYS A 193 3.23 -5.68 -10.58
CA CYS A 193 1.98 -5.13 -10.09
C CYS A 193 0.81 -6.09 -10.31
N LEU A 194 -0.18 -5.99 -9.42
CA LEU A 194 -1.44 -6.73 -9.46
C LEU A 194 -2.60 -5.73 -9.61
N CYS A 195 -3.62 -6.05 -10.39
CA CYS A 195 -4.83 -5.24 -10.47
C CYS A 195 -6.08 -6.10 -10.62
N PHE A 196 -7.22 -5.54 -10.20
CA PHE A 196 -8.53 -6.10 -10.49
C PHE A 196 -9.22 -5.21 -11.52
N ASP A 197 -9.46 -5.76 -12.70
CA ASP A 197 -9.96 -4.99 -13.83
C ASP A 197 -11.46 -4.67 -13.72
N GLY A 198 -11.94 -3.83 -14.65
CA GLY A 198 -13.36 -3.51 -14.72
C GLY A 198 -14.28 -4.60 -15.25
N GLY A 199 -13.72 -5.65 -15.83
CA GLY A 199 -14.44 -6.85 -16.28
C GLY A 199 -14.66 -7.87 -15.17
N GLY A 200 -14.11 -7.63 -13.96
CA GLY A 200 -14.23 -8.52 -12.82
C GLY A 200 -13.16 -9.61 -12.80
N SER A 201 -12.01 -9.39 -13.45
CA SER A 201 -10.92 -10.34 -13.52
C SER A 201 -9.63 -9.79 -12.91
N TRP A 202 -8.82 -10.67 -12.33
CA TRP A 202 -7.49 -10.33 -11.83
C TRP A 202 -6.49 -10.34 -12.97
N GLY A 203 -5.68 -9.28 -13.05
CA GLY A 203 -4.54 -9.17 -13.94
C GLY A 203 -3.26 -8.86 -13.18
N TRP A 204 -2.13 -9.09 -13.82
CA TRP A 204 -0.83 -8.64 -13.34
C TRP A 204 0.02 -8.14 -14.50
N GLY A 205 1.06 -7.39 -14.17
CA GLY A 205 2.03 -6.92 -15.16
C GLY A 205 3.35 -6.51 -14.53
N CYS A 206 4.24 -6.04 -15.39
CA CYS A 206 5.47 -5.37 -15.00
C CYS A 206 5.37 -3.92 -15.44
N ASP A 207 5.74 -2.98 -14.57
CA ASP A 207 5.74 -1.57 -14.90
C ASP A 207 7.11 -0.93 -14.67
N TRP A 208 7.46 -0.03 -15.59
CA TRP A 208 8.74 0.66 -15.61
C TRP A 208 8.83 1.67 -14.48
N LEU A 209 9.91 1.64 -13.71
CA LEU A 209 10.16 2.60 -12.63
C LEU A 209 10.32 4.04 -13.11
N GLY A 210 10.62 4.24 -14.40
CA GLY A 210 10.63 5.57 -15.04
C GLY A 210 9.23 6.17 -15.23
N ARG A 211 8.16 5.36 -15.20
CA ARG A 211 6.78 5.84 -15.35
C ARG A 211 6.29 6.59 -14.11
N GLY A 212 5.47 7.61 -14.33
CA GLY A 212 4.75 8.31 -13.28
C GLY A 212 3.66 7.47 -12.64
N ARG A 213 3.60 7.50 -11.31
CA ARG A 213 2.66 6.79 -10.44
C ARG A 213 1.87 7.78 -9.61
N SER A 214 0.56 7.56 -9.58
CA SER A 214 -0.45 8.40 -8.95
C SER A 214 -0.91 7.82 -7.61
N ALA A 215 -2.01 8.36 -7.07
CA ALA A 215 -2.69 7.83 -5.90
C ALA A 215 -3.38 6.48 -6.15
N GLY A 216 -3.71 6.14 -7.41
CA GLY A 216 -4.28 4.84 -7.80
C GLY A 216 -3.24 3.71 -7.87
N ASP A 217 -1.98 4.03 -7.61
CA ASP A 217 -0.85 3.13 -7.77
C ASP A 217 -0.20 2.86 -6.41
N PRO A 218 -0.83 2.25 -5.39
CA PRO A 218 -0.16 2.04 -4.11
C PRO A 218 0.87 0.90 -4.17
N SER A 219 1.84 0.95 -3.28
CA SER A 219 2.78 -0.15 -3.00
C SER A 219 2.27 -1.00 -1.84
N ALA A 220 2.35 -2.32 -1.98
CA ALA A 220 2.04 -3.27 -0.92
C ALA A 220 3.24 -3.45 0.01
N VAL A 221 3.05 -3.16 1.29
CA VAL A 221 4.10 -3.18 2.31
C VAL A 221 3.59 -3.74 3.63
N LEU A 222 4.50 -4.18 4.49
CA LEU A 222 4.23 -4.49 5.90
C LEU A 222 4.91 -3.46 6.80
N ALA A 223 4.32 -3.22 7.97
CA ALA A 223 5.02 -2.51 9.04
C ALA A 223 6.33 -3.25 9.37
N SER A 224 7.40 -2.51 9.67
CA SER A 224 8.61 -3.14 10.21
C SER A 224 8.25 -3.80 11.53
N GLN A 225 8.71 -5.04 11.73
CA GLN A 225 8.76 -5.60 13.07
C GLN A 225 9.89 -4.87 13.80
N ASN A 226 9.57 -4.18 14.90
CA ASN A 226 10.55 -3.67 15.85
C ASN A 226 10.98 -4.80 16.78
#